data_AF-A0A662NU77-F1
#
_entry.id   AF-A0A662NU77-F1
#
_cell.length_a   1.000
_cell.length_b   1.000
_cell.length_c   1.000
_cell.angle_alpha   90.00
_cell.angle_beta   90.00
_cell.angle_gamma   90.00
#
_symmetry.space_group_name_H-M   'P 1'
#
loop_
_entity.id
_entity.type
_entity.pdbx_description
1 polymer ?
#
loop_
_entity_poly.entity_id
_entity_poly.type
_entity_poly.pdbx_seq_one_letter_code
_entity_poly.pdbx_strand_id
1 'polypeptide(L)'
;MNYEGHVLGGILTYPLAVLFLALLRYYANFPVKLSFIAMALGYAFYVLGSDLPDLDHPDALIHRGSKPIVAVLVGSAFFVKLIPYINFTSYGWANLAIGWGISALVAFCSWHSYTALIPKHRGVVHSLTFAAIYGILIFIALYYGVEISFEESLFVGIVASMGYVLHLLLDRDVKLI
;
A
#
# COMPACT_ATOMS: atom_id res chain seq x y z
N MET A 1 -16.08 11.05 -2.17
CA MET A 1 -15.06 10.72 -1.17
C MET A 1 -15.62 11.02 0.22
N ASN A 2 -15.74 10.02 1.09
CA ASN A 2 -16.10 10.21 2.49
C ASN A 2 -14.97 9.67 3.37
N TYR A 3 -13.83 10.36 3.31
CA TYR A 3 -12.60 10.00 4.01
C TYR A 3 -12.83 9.69 5.49
N GLU A 4 -13.57 10.55 6.20
CA GLU A 4 -13.89 10.33 7.62
C GLU A 4 -14.74 9.08 7.82
N GLY A 5 -15.73 8.83 6.97
CA GLY A 5 -16.58 7.64 7.05
C GLY A 5 -15.82 6.34 6.80
N HIS A 6 -14.89 6.34 5.83
CA HIS A 6 -14.06 5.19 5.50
C HIS A 6 -13.06 4.87 6.61
N VAL A 7 -12.30 5.85 7.06
CA VAL A 7 -11.30 5.67 8.13
C VAL A 7 -11.97 5.34 9.46
N LEU A 8 -13.05 6.04 9.83
CA LEU A 8 -13.79 5.74 11.06
C LEU A 8 -14.43 4.35 10.99
N GLY A 9 -14.97 3.98 9.83
CA GLY A 9 -15.43 2.62 9.56
C GLY A 9 -14.32 1.62 9.83
N GLY A 10 -13.14 1.81 9.22
CA GLY A 10 -11.96 1.00 9.42
C GLY A 10 -11.56 0.84 10.90
N ILE A 11 -11.54 1.96 11.62
CA ILE A 11 -11.20 2.02 13.05
C ILE A 11 -12.19 1.20 13.90
N LEU A 12 -13.49 1.36 13.65
CA LEU A 12 -14.56 0.78 14.47
C LEU A 12 -14.85 -0.68 14.15
N THR A 13 -14.69 -1.12 12.90
CA THR A 13 -15.06 -2.48 12.48
C THR A 13 -13.92 -3.49 12.55
N TYR A 14 -12.68 -3.06 12.79
CA TYR A 14 -11.54 -3.98 12.94
C TYR A 14 -11.78 -5.11 13.99
N PRO A 15 -12.38 -4.85 15.17
CA PRO A 15 -12.69 -5.92 16.12
C PRO A 15 -13.57 -7.04 15.54
N LEU A 16 -14.45 -6.73 14.58
CA LEU A 16 -15.27 -7.74 13.90
C LEU A 16 -14.43 -8.63 12.99
N ALA A 17 -13.42 -8.08 12.32
CA ALA A 17 -12.48 -8.86 11.50
C ALA A 17 -11.63 -9.81 12.36
N VAL A 18 -11.16 -9.33 13.52
CA VAL A 18 -10.44 -10.15 14.50
C VAL A 18 -11.35 -11.27 15.01
N LEU A 19 -12.58 -10.95 15.40
CA LEU A 19 -13.56 -11.94 15.86
C LEU A 19 -13.82 -13.02 14.80
N PHE A 20 -14.04 -12.61 13.55
CA PHE A 20 -14.25 -13.54 12.44
C PHE A 20 -13.10 -14.54 12.29
N LEU A 21 -11.86 -14.07 12.27
CA LEU A 21 -10.70 -14.95 12.13
C LEU A 21 -10.42 -15.78 13.39
N ALA A 22 -10.73 -15.25 14.57
CA ALA A 22 -10.66 -16.02 15.82
C ALA A 22 -11.65 -17.20 15.80
N LEU A 23 -12.87 -16.98 15.33
CA LEU A 23 -13.89 -18.04 15.17
C LEU A 23 -13.47 -19.06 14.12
N LEU A 24 -12.95 -18.63 12.97
CA LEU A 24 -12.43 -19.57 11.95
C LEU A 24 -11.26 -20.39 12.47
N ARG A 25 -10.34 -19.78 13.22
CA ARG A 25 -9.24 -20.51 13.85
C ARG A 25 -9.77 -21.55 14.84
N TYR A 26 -10.73 -21.17 15.69
CA TYR A 26 -11.26 -22.05 16.73
C TYR A 26 -12.09 -23.20 16.18
N TYR A 27 -13.01 -22.93 15.25
CA TYR A 27 -13.96 -23.94 14.75
C TYR A 27 -13.48 -24.70 13.51
N ALA A 28 -12.64 -24.09 12.67
CA ALA A 28 -12.20 -24.67 11.40
C ALA A 28 -10.69 -24.97 11.36
N ASN A 29 -9.97 -24.80 12.47
CA ASN A 29 -8.50 -24.93 12.54
C ASN A 29 -7.79 -24.10 11.46
N PHE A 30 -8.34 -22.93 11.11
CA PHE A 30 -7.76 -22.08 10.09
C PHE A 30 -6.37 -21.57 10.52
N PRO A 31 -5.34 -21.62 9.64
CA PRO A 31 -3.92 -21.49 10.03
C PRO A 31 -3.48 -20.03 10.20
N VAL A 32 -4.13 -19.30 11.10
CA VAL A 32 -3.82 -17.90 11.43
C VAL A 32 -3.35 -17.77 12.87
N LYS A 33 -2.44 -16.83 13.13
CA LYS A 33 -1.92 -16.54 14.47
C LYS A 33 -2.27 -15.12 14.90
N LEU A 34 -3.07 -15.03 15.95
CA LEU A 34 -3.54 -13.77 16.54
C LEU A 34 -2.56 -13.28 17.62
N SER A 35 -1.29 -13.06 17.26
CA SER A 35 -0.34 -12.42 18.17
C SER A 35 -0.60 -10.93 18.28
N PHE A 36 -0.06 -10.28 19.31
CA PHE A 36 -0.14 -8.82 19.43
C PHE A 36 0.40 -8.11 18.18
N ILE A 37 1.55 -8.57 17.64
CA ILE A 37 2.16 -7.98 16.45
C ILE A 37 1.25 -8.15 15.23
N ALA A 38 0.71 -9.36 15.01
CA ALA A 38 -0.22 -9.62 13.91
C ALA A 38 -1.48 -8.76 14.01
N MET A 39 -2.05 -8.59 15.21
CA MET A 39 -3.21 -7.71 15.41
C MET A 39 -2.87 -6.23 15.24
N ALA A 40 -1.72 -5.76 15.72
CA ALA A 40 -1.31 -4.38 15.56
C ALA A 40 -1.06 -4.01 14.08
N LEU A 41 -0.29 -4.84 13.36
CA LEU A 41 -0.07 -4.66 11.93
C LEU A 41 -1.36 -4.84 11.14
N GLY A 42 -2.15 -5.85 11.50
CA GLY A 42 -3.45 -6.11 10.92
C GLY A 42 -4.38 -4.91 11.03
N TYR A 43 -4.39 -4.25 12.19
CA TYR A 43 -5.20 -3.05 12.39
C TYR A 43 -4.75 -1.91 11.48
N ALA A 44 -3.44 -1.66 11.42
CA ALA A 44 -2.88 -0.62 10.55
C ALA A 44 -3.25 -0.86 9.07
N PHE A 45 -3.03 -2.08 8.56
CA PHE A 45 -3.33 -2.41 7.15
C PHE A 45 -4.82 -2.51 6.85
N TYR A 46 -5.66 -2.86 7.83
CA TYR A 46 -7.13 -2.81 7.72
C TYR A 46 -7.62 -1.37 7.55
N VAL A 47 -7.17 -0.46 8.41
CA VAL A 47 -7.54 0.96 8.33
C VAL A 47 -7.00 1.60 7.05
N LEU A 48 -5.75 1.34 6.69
CA LEU A 48 -5.20 1.78 5.41
C LEU A 48 -6.00 1.23 4.23
N GLY A 49 -6.34 -0.06 4.27
CA GLY A 49 -7.15 -0.70 3.24
C GLY A 49 -8.54 -0.08 3.09
N SER A 50 -9.12 0.44 4.18
CA SER A 50 -10.43 1.09 4.15
C SER A 50 -10.45 2.44 3.42
N ASP A 51 -9.30 3.07 3.16
CA ASP A 51 -9.18 4.35 2.43
C ASP A 51 -8.32 4.22 1.15
N LEU A 52 -7.54 3.14 1.01
CA LEU A 52 -6.67 2.90 -0.14
C LEU A 52 -7.37 2.94 -1.52
N PRO A 53 -8.62 2.48 -1.71
CA PRO A 53 -9.27 2.50 -3.02
C PRO A 53 -9.56 3.93 -3.51
N ASP A 54 -9.53 4.89 -2.59
CA ASP A 54 -9.75 6.33 -2.80
C ASP A 54 -8.44 7.08 -3.15
N LEU A 55 -7.31 6.36 -3.30
CA LEU A 55 -5.97 6.87 -3.66
C LEU A 55 -5.95 7.65 -4.97
N ASP A 56 -6.92 7.47 -5.86
CA ASP A 56 -6.97 8.20 -7.11
C ASP A 56 -7.58 9.61 -6.99
N HIS A 57 -8.28 9.90 -5.88
CA HIS A 57 -8.83 11.22 -5.63
C HIS A 57 -7.69 12.21 -5.29
N PRO A 58 -7.55 13.34 -6.00
CA PRO A 58 -6.39 14.24 -5.85
C PRO A 58 -6.30 14.89 -4.45
N ASP A 59 -7.43 14.96 -3.73
CA ASP A 59 -7.48 15.45 -2.36
C ASP A 59 -7.32 14.37 -1.29
N ALA A 60 -7.22 13.10 -1.67
CA ALA A 60 -6.98 12.02 -0.71
C ALA A 60 -5.62 12.20 -0.03
N LEU A 61 -5.59 12.04 1.29
CA LEU A 61 -4.33 12.08 2.04
C LEU A 61 -3.36 11.00 1.56
N ILE A 62 -3.87 9.82 1.23
CA ILE A 62 -3.06 8.74 0.66
C ILE A 62 -2.48 9.15 -0.70
N HIS A 63 -3.25 9.78 -1.59
CA HIS A 63 -2.75 10.30 -2.88
C HIS A 63 -1.61 11.29 -2.67
N ARG A 64 -1.81 12.25 -1.76
CA ARG A 64 -0.83 13.31 -1.47
C ARG A 64 0.42 12.77 -0.78
N GLY A 65 0.30 11.68 -0.02
CA GLY A 65 1.41 11.01 0.66
C GLY A 65 2.20 10.03 -0.22
N SER A 66 1.53 9.23 -1.05
CA SER A 66 2.18 8.23 -1.91
C SER A 66 2.99 8.86 -3.03
N LYS A 67 2.49 9.97 -3.60
CA LYS A 67 3.12 10.66 -4.73
C LYS A 67 4.57 11.14 -4.46
N PRO A 68 4.89 11.84 -3.35
CA PRO A 68 6.27 12.19 -3.04
C PRO A 68 7.13 10.98 -2.72
N ILE A 69 6.58 9.96 -2.06
CA ILE A 69 7.31 8.72 -1.74
C ILE A 69 7.77 8.04 -3.02
N VAL A 70 6.87 7.83 -3.98
CA VAL A 70 7.19 7.23 -5.28
C VAL A 70 8.23 8.06 -6.02
N ALA A 71 8.08 9.39 -6.05
CA ALA A 71 9.02 10.27 -6.75
C ALA A 71 10.45 10.18 -6.18
N VAL A 72 10.58 10.20 -4.85
CA VAL A 72 11.86 10.07 -4.16
C VAL A 72 12.48 8.69 -4.40
N LEU A 73 11.69 7.61 -4.32
CA LEU A 73 12.17 6.25 -4.56
C LEU A 73 12.68 6.08 -5.99
N VAL A 74 11.92 6.53 -6.99
CA VAL A 74 12.30 6.42 -8.40
C VAL A 74 13.56 7.24 -8.69
N GLY A 75 13.63 8.49 -8.22
CA GLY A 75 14.81 9.32 -8.37
C GLY A 75 16.05 8.71 -7.72
N SER A 76 15.93 8.22 -6.48
CA SER A 76 17.04 7.60 -5.75
C SER A 76 17.50 6.30 -6.41
N ALA A 77 16.57 5.45 -6.85
CA ALA A 77 16.90 4.23 -7.57
C ALA A 77 17.61 4.53 -8.89
N PHE A 78 17.17 5.57 -9.61
CA PHE A 78 17.84 6.01 -10.84
C PHE A 78 19.25 6.51 -10.56
N PHE A 79 19.46 7.31 -9.51
CA PHE A 79 20.79 7.77 -9.11
C PHE A 79 21.76 6.60 -8.87
N VAL A 80 21.33 5.60 -8.09
CA VAL A 80 22.14 4.42 -7.78
C VAL A 80 22.55 3.68 -9.05
N LYS A 81 21.68 3.61 -10.05
CA LYS A 81 21.98 2.97 -11.34
C LYS A 81 22.81 3.86 -12.26
N LEU A 82 22.66 5.18 -12.17
CA LEU A 82 23.30 6.15 -13.06
C LEU A 82 24.74 6.45 -12.64
N ILE A 83 25.03 6.54 -11.34
CA ILE A 83 26.31 7.02 -10.82
C ILE A 83 27.55 6.27 -11.36
N PRO A 84 27.53 4.94 -11.62
CA PRO A 84 28.69 4.25 -12.20
C PRO A 84 29.04 4.71 -13.63
N TYR A 85 28.11 5.36 -14.32
CA TYR A 85 28.25 5.81 -15.71
C TYR A 85 28.56 7.30 -15.83
N ILE A 86 28.58 8.06 -14.73
CA ILE A 86 28.86 9.49 -14.76
C ILE A 86 30.34 9.76 -14.53
N ASN A 87 31.01 10.20 -15.59
CA ASN A 87 32.41 10.62 -15.58
C ASN A 87 32.64 11.87 -16.44
N PHE A 88 31.66 12.77 -16.53
CA PHE A 88 31.72 13.98 -17.36
C PHE A 88 32.86 14.92 -17.00
N THR A 89 33.33 14.89 -15.75
CA THR A 89 34.42 15.74 -15.27
C THR A 89 35.44 14.92 -14.49
N SER A 90 36.65 15.47 -14.29
CA SER A 90 37.65 14.92 -13.38
C SER A 90 37.33 15.13 -11.90
N TYR A 91 36.32 15.96 -11.58
CA TYR A 91 35.96 16.31 -10.22
C TYR A 91 34.82 15.42 -9.71
N GLY A 92 35.12 14.56 -8.73
CA GLY A 92 34.14 13.62 -8.15
C GLY A 92 32.88 14.31 -7.60
N TRP A 93 33.04 15.46 -6.92
CA TRP A 93 31.91 16.23 -6.40
C TRP A 93 30.98 16.75 -7.50
N ALA A 94 31.53 17.13 -8.66
CA ALA A 94 30.75 17.66 -9.77
C ALA A 94 29.96 16.54 -10.46
N ASN A 95 30.58 15.38 -10.64
CA ASN A 95 29.91 14.18 -11.15
C ASN A 95 28.75 13.74 -10.23
N LEU A 96 28.94 13.78 -8.90
CA LEU A 96 27.86 13.51 -7.93
C LEU A 96 26.72 14.52 -8.06
N ALA A 97 27.02 15.81 -8.14
CA ALA A 97 26.01 16.86 -8.30
C ALA A 97 25.23 16.72 -9.62
N ILE A 98 25.92 16.42 -10.73
CA ILE A 98 25.28 16.15 -12.03
C ILE A 98 24.37 14.92 -11.93
N GLY A 99 24.83 13.83 -11.31
CA GLY A 99 24.04 12.62 -11.12
C GLY A 99 22.76 12.87 -10.33
N TRP A 100 22.84 13.63 -9.24
CA TRP A 100 21.66 14.03 -8.49
C TRP A 100 20.76 14.98 -9.27
N GLY A 101 21.31 15.91 -10.05
CA GLY A 101 20.53 16.79 -10.93
C GLY A 101 19.70 16.01 -11.96
N ILE A 102 20.30 15.03 -12.64
CA ILE A 102 19.59 14.16 -13.59
C ILE A 102 18.54 13.33 -12.86
N SER A 103 18.88 12.78 -11.70
CA SER A 103 17.97 11.93 -10.92
C SER A 103 16.79 12.72 -10.34
N ALA A 104 16.98 14.00 -10.01
CA ALA A 104 15.91 14.90 -9.60
C ALA A 104 14.94 15.20 -10.76
N LEU A 105 15.44 15.32 -11.99
CA LEU A 105 14.57 15.43 -13.18
C LEU A 105 13.75 14.15 -13.38
N VAL A 106 14.34 12.97 -13.17
CA VAL A 106 13.61 11.70 -13.23
C VAL A 106 12.55 11.62 -12.13
N ALA A 107 12.88 12.03 -10.90
CA ALA A 107 11.91 12.14 -9.80
C ALA A 107 10.74 13.08 -10.18
N PHE A 108 11.04 14.26 -10.75
CA PHE A 108 10.04 15.20 -11.23
C PHE A 108 9.14 14.60 -12.32
N CYS A 109 9.72 13.91 -13.31
CA CYS A 109 8.95 13.20 -14.33
C CYS A 109 8.04 12.13 -13.70
N SER A 110 8.57 11.34 -12.76
CA SER A 110 7.79 10.30 -12.08
C SER A 110 6.64 10.86 -11.22
N TRP A 111 6.83 12.03 -10.61
CA TRP A 111 5.78 12.75 -9.89
C TRP A 111 4.59 13.07 -10.79
N HIS A 112 4.85 13.59 -11.99
CA HIS A 112 3.78 13.90 -12.95
C HIS A 112 3.18 12.63 -13.56
N SER A 113 4.00 11.63 -13.88
CA SER A 113 3.54 10.34 -14.39
C SER A 113 2.68 9.59 -13.39
N TYR A 114 2.94 9.69 -12.07
CA TYR A 114 2.13 9.06 -11.03
C TYR A 114 0.66 9.44 -11.16
N THR A 115 0.37 10.74 -11.27
CA THR A 115 -1.01 11.23 -11.43
C THR A 115 -1.60 10.84 -12.79
N ALA A 116 -0.78 10.72 -13.84
CA ALA A 116 -1.25 10.32 -15.16
C ALA A 116 -1.58 8.81 -15.27
N LEU A 117 -0.88 7.98 -14.49
CA LEU A 117 -0.98 6.52 -14.54
C LEU A 117 -1.91 5.93 -13.48
N ILE A 118 -2.30 6.71 -12.48
CA ILE A 118 -3.23 6.25 -11.44
C ILE A 118 -4.58 5.91 -12.09
N PRO A 119 -5.12 4.69 -11.90
CA PRO A 119 -6.42 4.36 -12.46
C PRO A 119 -7.50 5.25 -11.85
N LYS A 120 -8.48 5.67 -12.66
CA LYS A 120 -9.57 6.53 -12.19
C LYS A 120 -10.43 5.87 -11.11
N HIS A 121 -11.05 6.71 -10.29
CA HIS A 121 -11.98 6.36 -9.23
C HIS A 121 -13.06 5.44 -9.79
N ARG A 122 -13.34 4.33 -9.11
CA ARG A 122 -14.31 3.30 -9.54
C ARG A 122 -13.91 2.51 -10.80
N GLY A 123 -12.65 2.61 -11.22
CA GLY A 123 -12.02 1.71 -12.18
C GLY A 123 -11.75 0.34 -11.57
N VAL A 124 -10.73 -0.35 -12.06
CA VAL A 124 -10.34 -1.70 -11.60
C VAL A 124 -9.96 -1.75 -10.11
N VAL A 125 -9.50 -0.63 -9.55
CA VAL A 125 -9.10 -0.52 -8.14
C VAL A 125 -10.30 -0.74 -7.20
N HIS A 126 -11.49 -0.32 -7.58
CA HIS A 126 -12.69 -0.48 -6.75
C HIS A 126 -13.32 -1.88 -6.95
N SER A 127 -12.55 -2.95 -6.73
CA SER A 127 -12.99 -4.32 -6.99
C SER A 127 -12.51 -5.31 -5.93
N LEU A 128 -13.24 -6.42 -5.79
CA LEU A 128 -12.84 -7.54 -4.93
C LEU A 128 -11.51 -8.15 -5.38
N THR A 129 -11.20 -8.11 -6.68
CA THR A 129 -9.89 -8.55 -7.20
C THR A 129 -8.77 -7.69 -6.63
N PHE A 130 -8.93 -6.36 -6.64
CA PHE A 130 -7.91 -5.47 -6.06
C PHE A 130 -7.83 -5.56 -4.55
N ALA A 131 -8.94 -5.81 -3.85
CA ALA A 131 -8.92 -6.14 -2.43
C ALA A 131 -8.06 -7.37 -2.14
N ALA A 132 -8.21 -8.44 -2.93
CA ALA A 132 -7.42 -9.65 -2.79
C ALA A 132 -5.94 -9.42 -3.14
N ILE A 133 -5.64 -8.69 -4.22
CA ILE A 133 -4.28 -8.32 -4.60
C ILE A 133 -3.61 -7.54 -3.46
N TYR A 134 -4.32 -6.58 -2.86
CA TYR A 134 -3.81 -5.80 -1.73
C TYR A 134 -3.39 -6.72 -0.57
N GLY A 135 -4.27 -7.60 -0.10
CA GLY A 135 -3.91 -8.53 0.98
C GLY A 135 -2.80 -9.51 0.63
N ILE A 136 -2.73 -9.98 -0.62
CA ILE A 136 -1.63 -10.84 -1.11
C ILE A 136 -0.31 -10.09 -1.08
N LEU A 137 -0.28 -8.84 -1.53
CA LEU A 137 0.93 -8.01 -1.49
C LEU A 137 1.38 -7.76 -0.06
N ILE A 138 0.46 -7.50 0.86
CA ILE A 138 0.78 -7.35 2.29
C ILE A 138 1.33 -8.66 2.86
N PHE A 139 0.72 -9.81 2.54
CA PHE A 139 1.22 -11.12 2.95
C PHE A 139 2.66 -11.34 2.45
N ILE A 140 2.92 -11.11 1.16
CA ILE A 140 4.25 -11.28 0.56
C ILE A 140 5.26 -10.34 1.23
N ALA A 141 4.90 -9.08 1.42
CA ALA A 141 5.78 -8.09 2.04
C ALA A 141 6.17 -8.48 3.47
N LEU A 142 5.22 -8.98 4.27
CA LEU A 142 5.49 -9.36 5.66
C LEU A 142 6.24 -10.69 5.78
N TYR A 143 5.85 -11.69 4.99
CA TYR A 143 6.44 -13.02 5.08
C TYR A 143 7.84 -13.06 4.45
N TYR A 144 8.02 -12.51 3.26
CA TYR A 144 9.30 -12.54 2.54
C TYR A 144 10.16 -11.29 2.74
N GLY A 145 9.56 -10.15 3.08
CA GLY A 145 10.29 -8.89 3.26
C GLY A 145 10.67 -8.60 4.71
N VAL A 146 9.73 -8.79 5.64
CA VAL A 146 9.93 -8.52 7.07
C VAL A 146 10.23 -9.79 7.88
N GLU A 147 10.06 -10.96 7.26
CA GLU A 147 10.34 -12.28 7.87
C GLU A 147 9.46 -12.59 9.11
N ILE A 148 8.21 -12.14 9.11
CA ILE A 148 7.20 -12.50 10.11
C ILE A 148 6.68 -13.92 9.85
N SER A 149 6.18 -14.63 10.88
CA SER A 149 5.65 -16.00 10.71
C SER A 149 4.57 -16.07 9.63
N PHE A 150 4.45 -17.23 8.97
CA PHE A 150 3.47 -17.46 7.91
C PHE A 150 2.04 -17.17 8.41
N GLU A 151 1.66 -17.68 9.58
CA GLU A 151 0.31 -17.57 10.14
C GLU A 151 -0.02 -16.13 10.58
N GLU A 152 0.97 -15.37 11.02
CA GLU A 152 0.84 -13.95 11.36
C GLU A 152 0.71 -13.12 10.08
N SER A 153 1.55 -13.37 9.08
CA SER A 153 1.49 -12.70 7.77
C SER A 153 0.17 -13.00 7.06
N LEU A 154 -0.33 -14.24 7.15
CA LEU A 154 -1.61 -14.66 6.58
C LEU A 154 -2.78 -13.94 7.27
N PHE A 155 -2.75 -13.86 8.60
CA PHE A 155 -3.73 -13.07 9.35
C PHE A 155 -3.77 -11.61 8.85
N VAL A 156 -2.60 -10.97 8.77
CA VAL A 156 -2.49 -9.55 8.37
C VAL A 156 -2.97 -9.33 6.94
N GLY A 157 -2.59 -10.20 5.99
CA GLY A 157 -3.04 -10.13 4.61
C GLY A 157 -4.56 -10.25 4.46
N ILE A 158 -5.19 -11.17 5.21
CA ILE A 158 -6.65 -11.34 5.17
C ILE A 158 -7.37 -10.11 5.72
N VAL A 159 -6.96 -9.60 6.89
CA VAL A 159 -7.62 -8.41 7.46
C VAL A 159 -7.37 -7.18 6.58
N ALA A 160 -6.19 -7.04 5.96
CA ALA A 160 -5.93 -5.98 4.99
C ALA A 160 -6.95 -6.02 3.83
N SER A 161 -7.20 -7.20 3.24
CA SER A 161 -8.26 -7.39 2.25
C SER A 161 -9.64 -7.06 2.78
N MET A 162 -9.97 -7.46 4.01
CA MET A 162 -11.27 -7.16 4.63
C MET A 162 -11.49 -5.65 4.84
N GLY A 163 -10.45 -4.90 5.18
CA GLY A 163 -10.49 -3.43 5.25
C GLY A 163 -10.78 -2.80 3.90
N TYR A 164 -10.16 -3.34 2.83
CA TYR A 164 -10.47 -2.94 1.46
C TYR A 164 -11.91 -3.27 1.07
N VAL A 165 -12.41 -4.46 1.42
CA VAL A 165 -13.81 -4.83 1.17
C VAL A 165 -14.78 -3.94 1.94
N LEU A 166 -14.43 -3.54 3.17
CA LEU A 166 -15.24 -2.58 3.95
C LEU A 166 -15.43 -1.27 3.17
N HIS A 167 -14.38 -0.75 2.54
CA HIS A 167 -14.49 0.44 1.71
C HIS A 167 -15.53 0.26 0.59
N LEU A 168 -15.45 -0.84 -0.17
CA LEU A 168 -16.40 -1.15 -1.25
C LEU A 168 -17.84 -1.26 -0.74
N LEU A 169 -18.03 -1.83 0.46
CA LEU A 169 -19.33 -1.95 1.11
C LEU A 169 -19.89 -0.60 1.55
N LEU A 170 -19.04 0.28 2.10
CA LEU A 170 -19.43 1.64 2.50
C LEU A 170 -19.82 2.50 1.29
N ASP A 171 -19.14 2.31 0.17
CA ASP A 171 -19.44 2.97 -1.10
C ASP A 171 -20.59 2.32 -1.89
N ARG A 172 -21.06 1.14 -1.44
CA ARG A 172 -22.09 0.32 -2.10
C ARG A 172 -21.74 -0.05 -3.54
N ASP A 173 -20.46 -0.16 -3.86
CA ASP A 173 -19.94 -0.48 -5.19
C ASP A 173 -19.02 -1.71 -5.10
N VAL A 174 -19.65 -2.86 -4.92
CA VAL A 174 -18.96 -4.16 -4.85
C VAL A 174 -19.05 -4.84 -6.20
N LYS A 175 -17.89 -4.99 -6.86
CA LYS A 175 -17.75 -5.70 -8.14
C LYS A 175 -16.53 -6.60 -8.14
N LEU A 176 -16.53 -7.60 -9.02
CA LEU A 176 -15.40 -8.53 -9.14
C LEU A 176 -14.18 -7.84 -9.79
N ILE A 177 -14.40 -7.03 -10.84
CA ILE A 177 -13.39 -6.27 -11.61
C ILE A 177 -13.98 -4.89 -11.96
#